data_AF-A0A973AGT4-F1
#
_entry.id   AF-A0A973AGT4-F1
#
_cell.length_a   1.000
_cell.length_b   1.000
_cell.length_c   1.000
_cell.angle_alpha   90.00
_cell.angle_beta   90.00
_cell.angle_gamma   90.00
#
_symmetry.space_group_name_H-M   'P 1'
#
loop_
_entity.id
_entity.type
_entity.pdbx_description
1 polymer ?
#
loop_
_entity_poly.entity_id
_entity_poly.type
_entity_poly.pdbx_seq_one_letter_code
_entity_poly.pdbx_strand_id
1 'polypeptide(L)' 'MTDYIPPLKDMLFNIHYLSELERVLQLARFVDFDTDVVDQVVEEAGKFAADILSPLNIPGDQSRPKVVNKGVISVPGFA' A
#
# COMPACT_ATOMS: atom_id res chain seq x y z
N MET A 1 20.05 5.74 -0.77
CA MET A 1 18.93 5.04 -0.12
C MET A 1 18.32 4.15 -1.17
N THR A 2 17.92 2.94 -0.81
CA THR A 2 17.43 1.96 -1.76
C THR A 2 15.95 2.20 -2.06
N ASP A 3 15.56 2.07 -3.32
CA ASP A 3 14.15 2.09 -3.72
C ASP A 3 13.36 1.01 -2.98
N TYR A 4 12.10 1.30 -2.64
CA TYR A 4 11.22 0.32 -2.00
C TYR A 4 10.79 -0.73 -3.04
N ILE A 5 11.15 -1.98 -2.78
CA ILE A 5 10.73 -3.13 -3.58
C ILE A 5 9.67 -3.89 -2.76
N PRO A 6 8.39 -3.88 -3.16
CA PRO A 6 7.34 -4.56 -2.43
C PRO A 6 7.57 -6.08 -2.45
N PRO A 7 7.57 -6.78 -1.30
CA PRO A 7 7.79 -8.22 -1.23
C PRO A 7 6.51 -9.00 -1.60
N LEU A 8 5.95 -8.74 -2.79
CA LEU A 8 4.64 -9.25 -3.23
C LEU A 8 4.53 -10.78 -3.09
N LYS A 9 5.58 -11.51 -3.46
CA LYS A 9 5.59 -12.98 -3.36
C LYS A 9 5.34 -13.49 -1.94
N ASP A 10 5.97 -12.86 -0.95
CA ASP A 10 5.83 -13.27 0.45
C ASP A 10 4.46 -12.84 1.02
N MET A 11 4.02 -11.64 0.66
CA MET A 11 2.69 -11.13 1.04
C MET A 11 1.57 -12.03 0.51
N LEU A 12 1.59 -12.34 -0.79
CA LEU A 12 0.62 -13.22 -1.43
C LEU A 12 0.71 -14.64 -0.90
N PHE A 13 1.91 -15.16 -0.61
CA PHE A 13 2.06 -16.46 0.05
C PHE A 13 1.33 -16.49 1.40
N ASN A 14 1.55 -15.49 2.26
CA ASN A 14 0.88 -15.44 3.56
C ASN A 14 -0.64 -15.31 3.43
N ILE A 15 -1.11 -14.49 2.48
CA ILE A 15 -2.53 -14.32 2.20
C ILE A 15 -3.15 -15.64 1.73
N HIS A 16 -2.61 -16.27 0.70
CA HIS A 16 -3.18 -17.49 0.15
C HIS A 16 -3.09 -18.70 1.10
N TYR A 17 -1.95 -18.88 1.77
CA TYR A 17 -1.66 -20.14 2.44
C TYR A 17 -1.73 -20.08 3.97
N LEU A 18 -1.61 -18.91 4.59
CA LEU A 18 -1.65 -18.77 6.05
C LEU A 18 -2.93 -18.13 6.59
N SER A 19 -3.70 -17.43 5.75
CA SER A 19 -4.91 -16.71 6.18
C SER A 19 -6.22 -17.50 6.01
N GLU A 20 -6.17 -18.74 5.49
CA GLU A 20 -7.36 -19.49 5.07
C GLU A 20 -8.23 -18.70 4.07
N LEU A 21 -7.62 -18.03 3.08
CA LEU A 21 -8.32 -17.08 2.19
C LEU A 21 -9.58 -17.67 1.54
N GLU A 22 -9.53 -18.92 1.06
CA GLU A 22 -10.68 -19.58 0.46
C GLU A 22 -11.89 -19.62 1.42
N ARG A 23 -11.66 -19.90 2.70
CA ARG A 23 -12.70 -19.90 3.72
C ARG A 23 -13.23 -18.49 3.98
N VAL A 24 -12.36 -17.48 3.94
CA VAL A 24 -12.75 -16.07 4.10
C VAL A 24 -13.65 -15.64 2.94
N LEU A 25 -13.29 -15.97 1.70
CA LEU A 25 -14.06 -15.60 0.49
C LEU A 25 -15.44 -16.27 0.44
N GLN A 26 -15.65 -17.39 1.14
CA GLN A 26 -16.96 -18.03 1.27
C GLN A 26 -17.93 -17.29 2.22
N LEU A 27 -17.47 -16.31 3.01
CA LEU A 27 -18.35 -15.56 3.88
C LEU A 27 -19.27 -14.64 3.06
N ALA A 28 -20.54 -14.55 3.43
CA ALA A 28 -21.56 -13.80 2.67
C ALA A 28 -21.18 -12.34 2.37
N ARG A 29 -20.37 -11.71 3.22
CA ARG A 29 -19.90 -10.33 3.04
C ARG A 29 -18.83 -10.15 1.96
N PHE A 30 -18.29 -11.24 1.41
CA PHE A 30 -17.22 -11.25 0.42
C PHE A 30 -17.62 -11.90 -0.90
N VAL A 31 -18.93 -12.06 -1.14
CA VAL A 31 -19.47 -12.71 -2.35
C VAL A 31 -19.01 -12.08 -3.67
N ASP A 32 -18.65 -10.79 -3.65
CA ASP A 32 -18.20 -10.04 -4.83
C ASP A 32 -16.67 -10.07 -5.03
N PHE A 33 -15.94 -10.81 -4.20
CA PHE A 33 -14.48 -10.90 -4.26
C PHE A 33 -14.03 -12.33 -4.54
N ASP A 34 -12.99 -12.47 -5.35
CA ASP A 34 -12.28 -13.72 -5.60
C ASP A 34 -10.77 -13.53 -5.37
N THR A 35 -10.02 -14.61 -5.57
CA THR A 35 -8.55 -14.59 -5.43
C THR A 35 -7.87 -13.64 -6.41
N ASP A 36 -8.41 -13.51 -7.62
CA ASP A 36 -7.83 -12.68 -8.68
C ASP A 36 -7.94 -11.20 -8.31
N VAL A 37 -9.08 -10.78 -7.75
CA VAL A 37 -9.27 -9.42 -7.22
C VAL A 37 -8.32 -9.15 -6.06
N VAL A 38 -8.12 -10.11 -5.15
CA VAL A 38 -7.17 -9.96 -4.04
C VAL A 38 -5.75 -9.77 -4.56
N ASP A 39 -5.32 -10.61 -5.49
CA ASP A 39 -3.99 -10.53 -6.09
C ASP A 39 -3.77 -9.19 -6.78
N GLN A 40 -4.72 -8.76 -7.60
CA GLN A 40 -4.65 -7.50 -8.33
C GLN A 40 -4.56 -6.30 -7.38
N VAL A 41 -5.32 -6.28 -6.29
CA VAL A 41 -5.25 -5.19 -5.29
C VAL A 41 -3.87 -5.13 -4.63
N VAL A 42 -3.30 -6.28 -4.26
CA VAL A 42 -1.98 -6.34 -3.61
C VAL A 42 -0.88 -5.91 -4.59
N GLU A 43 -0.96 -6.32 -5.85
CA GLU A 43 -0.01 -5.93 -6.89
C GLU A 43 -0.05 -4.43 -7.19
N GLU A 44 -1.23 -3.86 -7.40
CA GLU A 44 -1.38 -2.43 -7.70
C GLU A 44 -1.03 -1.56 -6.49
N ALA A 45 -1.34 -2.01 -5.27
CA ALA A 45 -0.86 -1.36 -4.05
C ALA A 45 0.67 -1.37 -3.95
N GLY A 46 1.31 -2.49 -4.33
CA GLY A 46 2.76 -2.61 -4.41
C GLY A 46 3.37 -1.64 -5.41
N LYS A 47 2.81 -1.55 -6.63
CA LYS A 47 3.24 -0.58 -7.66
C LYS A 47 3.10 0.85 -7.15
N PHE A 48 1.95 1.20 -6.56
CA PHE A 48 1.75 2.54 -6.00
C PHE A 48 2.77 2.86 -4.90
N ALA A 49 3.07 1.90 -4.02
CA ALA A 49 4.08 2.08 -2.98
C ALA A 49 5.49 2.28 -3.54
N ALA A 50 5.86 1.54 -4.59
CA ALA A 50 7.17 1.63 -5.23
C ALA A 50 7.32 2.91 -6.08
N ASP A 51 6.31 3.22 -6.91
CA ASP A 51 6.41 4.24 -7.96
C ASP A 51 6.01 5.64 -7.49
N ILE A 52 5.13 5.74 -6.48
CA ILE A 52 4.62 7.02 -5.98
C ILE A 52 5.12 7.30 -4.56
N LEU A 53 4.97 6.37 -3.63
CA LEU A 53 5.30 6.65 -2.22
C LEU A 53 6.81 6.63 -1.96
N SER A 54 7.54 5.65 -2.52
CA SER A 54 8.98 5.53 -2.31
C SER A 54 9.78 6.76 -2.73
N PRO A 55 9.54 7.36 -3.91
CA PRO A 55 10.27 8.56 -4.35
C PRO A 55 10.00 9.78 -3.46
N LEU A 56 8.85 9.85 -2.79
CA LEU A 56 8.48 10.96 -1.92
C LEU A 56 9.13 10.88 -0.52
N ASN A 57 9.71 9.74 -0.14
CA ASN A 57 10.20 9.51 1.22
C ASN A 57 11.32 10.48 1.64
N ILE A 58 12.43 10.56 0.87
CA ILE A 58 13.54 11.48 1.19
C ILE A 58 13.13 12.95 1.02
N PRO A 59 12.55 13.37 -0.12
CA PRO A 59 12.21 14.78 -0.32
C PRO A 59 11.22 15.29 0.73
N GLY A 60 10.29 14.41 1.15
CA GLY A 60 9.34 14.70 2.21
C GLY A 60 10.01 14.90 3.57
N ASP A 61 10.91 13.99 3.97
CA ASP A 61 11.66 14.10 5.22
C ASP A 61 12.57 15.35 5.27
N GLN A 62 13.22 15.68 4.15
CA GLN A 62 14.10 16.84 4.05
C GLN A 62 13.35 18.17 4.08
N SER A 63 12.19 18.26 3.44
CA SER A 63 11.44 19.51 3.30
C SER A 63 10.72 19.92 4.59
N ARG A 64 10.23 18.93 5.35
CA ARG A 64 9.45 19.04 6.60
C ARG A 64 8.15 19.88 6.49
N PRO A 65 7.05 19.45 7.13
CA PRO A 65 5.82 20.24 7.16
C PRO A 65 6.01 21.54 7.94
N LYS A 66 5.23 22.57 7.60
CA LYS A 66 5.28 23.90 8.25
C LYS A 66 3.97 24.25 8.91
N VAL A 67 4.02 24.80 10.13
CA VAL A 67 2.84 25.36 10.80
C VAL A 67 2.66 26.81 10.37
N VAL A 68 1.50 27.14 9.82
CA VAL A 68 1.14 28.49 9.34
C VAL A 68 -0.28 28.82 9.77
N ASN A 69 -0.49 29.95 10.46
CA ASN A 69 -1.81 30.45 10.86
C ASN A 69 -2.69 29.42 11.61
N LYS A 70 -2.12 28.67 12.55
CA LYS A 70 -2.76 27.55 13.29
C LYS A 70 -3.13 26.33 12.42
N GLY A 71 -2.74 26.29 11.15
CA GLY A 71 -2.83 25.14 10.26
C GLY A 71 -1.46 24.52 9.95
N VAL A 72 -1.44 23.36 9.32
CA VAL A 72 -0.22 22.67 8.86
C VAL A 72 -0.23 22.63 7.33
N ILE A 73 0.88 23.03 6.72
CA ILE A 73 1.13 22.88 5.29
C ILE A 73 2.02 21.64 5.10
N SER A 74 1.48 20.65 4.39
CA SER A 74 2.18 19.43 4.01
C SER A 74 3.32 19.71 3.03
N VAL A 75 4.25 18.76 2.96
CA VAL A 75 5.31 18.77 1.93
C VAL A 75 4.73 18.41 0.56
N PRO A 76 5.29 18.93 -0.55
CA PRO A 76 4.81 18.61 -1.90
C PRO A 76 4.72 17.09 -2.14
N GLY A 77 3.62 16.65 -2.75
CA GLY A 77 3.35 15.23 -3.05
C GLY A 77 2.58 14.46 -1.96
N PHE A 78 2.35 15.04 -0.78
CA PHE A 78 1.60 14.41 0.33
C PHE A 78 0.21 15.02 0.60
N ALA A 79 -0.27 15.95 -0.24
CA ALA A 79 -1.56 16.61 -0.11
C ALA A 79 -2.16 16.94 -1.48
#